data_AF-C2KWJ0-F1
#
_entry.id   AF-C2KWJ0-F1
#
_cell.length_a   1.000
_cell.length_b   1.000
_cell.length_c   1.000
_cell.angle_alpha   90.00
_cell.angle_beta   90.00
_cell.angle_gamma   90.00
#
_symmetry.space_group_name_H-M   'P 1'
#
loop_
_entity.id
_entity.type
_entity.pdbx_description
1 polymer ?
#
loop_
_entity_poly.entity_id
_entity_poly.type
_entity_poly.pdbx_seq_one_letter_code
_entity_poly.pdbx_strand_id
1 'polypeptide(L)' 'MKVNGFHINVDELAELLHISVEEYRHRLRTDKLTIGQILAISKYVGFSLEETMDYFFADFDAKRYNLSRKIIREGKKNA' A
#
# COMPACT_ATOMS: atom_id res chain seq x y z
N MET A 1 3.67 9.63 9.75
CA MET A 1 3.70 8.34 10.47
C MET A 1 5.15 7.98 10.68
N LYS A 2 5.54 7.55 11.89
CA LYS A 2 6.90 7.04 12.15
C LYS A 2 6.87 5.54 11.90
N VAL A 3 7.62 5.08 10.90
CA VAL A 3 7.87 3.66 10.70
C VAL A 3 9.38 3.47 10.73
N ASN A 4 9.85 2.71 11.72
CA ASN A 4 11.26 2.36 11.95
C ASN A 4 12.28 3.52 11.82
N GLY A 5 11.99 4.70 12.38
CA GLY A 5 12.95 5.82 12.40
C GLY A 5 13.08 6.59 11.08
N PHE A 6 12.41 6.16 10.00
CA PHE A 6 12.29 6.92 8.77
C PHE A 6 11.22 8.01 8.91
N HIS A 7 11.64 9.27 8.76
CA HIS A 7 10.71 10.39 8.56
C HIS A 7 10.28 10.38 7.10
N ILE A 8 9.21 9.63 6.80
CA ILE A 8 8.63 9.65 5.46
C ILE A 8 7.79 10.93 5.35
N ASN A 9 8.24 11.87 4.52
CA ASN A 9 7.51 13.09 4.27
C ASN A 9 6.39 12.83 3.26
N VAL A 10 5.17 13.23 3.62
CA VAL A 10 3.98 13.06 2.77
C VAL A 10 4.12 13.89 1.48
N ASP A 11 4.79 15.04 1.57
CA ASP A 11 5.06 15.92 0.44
C ASP A 11 5.99 15.26 -0.59
N GLU A 12 7.07 14.62 -0.14
CA GLU A 12 7.98 13.85 -1.03
C GLU A 12 7.29 12.67 -1.71
N LEU A 13 6.38 11.99 -1.00
CA LEU A 13 5.62 10.89 -1.59
C LEU A 13 4.60 11.38 -2.63
N ALA A 14 3.99 12.54 -2.41
CA ALA A 14 3.07 13.14 -3.37
C ALA A 14 3.82 13.58 -4.64
N GLU A 15 5.00 14.19 -4.46
CA GLU A 15 5.91 14.54 -5.57
C GLU A 15 6.36 13.31 -6.37
N LEU A 16 6.76 12.23 -5.69
CA LEU A 16 7.13 10.96 -6.32
C LEU A 16 6.00 10.40 -7.21
N LEU A 17 4.76 10.56 -6.77
CA LEU A 17 3.59 10.08 -7.48
C LEU A 17 3.03 11.09 -8.49
N HIS A 18 3.66 12.27 -8.63
CA HIS A 18 3.22 13.37 -9.48
C HIS A 18 1.76 13.77 -9.23
N ILE A 19 1.34 13.79 -7.96
CA ILE A 19 0.01 14.21 -7.52
C ILE A 19 0.11 15.26 -6.42
N SER A 20 -0.98 15.99 -6.16
CA SER A 20 -1.00 16.92 -5.03
C SER A 20 -0.97 16.16 -3.70
N VAL A 21 -0.47 16.82 -2.65
CA VAL A 21 -0.45 16.30 -1.28
C VAL A 21 -1.87 15.97 -0.79
N GLU A 22 -2.84 16.81 -1.15
CA GLU A 22 -4.25 16.58 -0.82
C GLU A 22 -4.80 15.33 -1.50
N GLU A 23 -4.49 15.14 -2.80
CA GLU A 23 -4.91 13.96 -3.56
C GLU A 23 -4.25 12.69 -3.00
N TYR A 24 -2.96 12.76 -2.67
CA TYR A 24 -2.26 11.65 -2.02
C TYR A 24 -2.93 11.26 -0.69
N ARG A 25 -3.19 12.24 0.18
CA ARG A 25 -3.88 12.01 1.46
C ARG A 25 -5.27 11.45 1.27
N HIS A 26 -6.03 11.95 0.30
CA HIS A 26 -7.37 11.46 -0.01
C HIS A 26 -7.33 10.00 -0.47
N ARG A 27 -6.44 9.66 -1.41
CA ARG A 27 -6.28 8.29 -1.91
C ARG A 27 -5.77 7.33 -0.84
N LEU A 28 -4.84 7.76 -0.01
CA LEU A 28 -4.33 6.97 1.10
C LEU A 28 -5.46 6.67 2.12
N ARG A 29 -6.25 7.67 2.50
CA ARG A 29 -7.39 7.49 3.43
C ARG A 29 -8.53 6.65 2.88
N THR A 30 -8.70 6.63 1.56
CA THR A 30 -9.81 5.91 0.89
C THR A 30 -9.38 4.58 0.25
N ASP A 31 -8.15 4.12 0.53
CA ASP A 31 -7.57 2.90 -0.06
C ASP A 31 -7.59 2.88 -1.60
N LYS A 32 -7.40 4.04 -2.23
CA LYS A 32 -7.43 4.22 -3.70
C LYS A 32 -6.04 4.35 -4.33
N LEU A 33 -4.96 4.18 -3.56
CA LEU A 33 -3.63 4.08 -4.16
C LEU A 33 -3.54 2.80 -5.00
N THR A 34 -3.04 2.92 -6.23
CA THR A 34 -2.86 1.75 -7.08
C THR A 34 -1.67 0.92 -6.62
N ILE A 35 -1.65 -0.37 -6.95
CA ILE A 35 -0.51 -1.26 -6.66
C ILE A 35 0.80 -0.68 -7.19
N GLY A 36 0.78 -0.07 -8.38
CA GLY A 36 1.96 0.58 -8.96
C GLY A 36 2.47 1.77 -8.13
N GLN A 37 1.56 2.60 -7.61
CA GLN A 37 1.91 3.73 -6.73
C GLN A 37 2.49 3.26 -5.40
N ILE A 38 1.90 2.21 -4.81
CA ILE A 38 2.37 1.59 -3.57
C ILE A 38 3.77 1.00 -3.75
N LEU A 39 4.00 0.30 -4.87
CA LEU A 39 5.32 -0.25 -5.22
C LEU A 39 6.36 0.83 -5.52
N ALA A 40 5.96 1.97 -6.10
CA ALA A 40 6.87 3.08 -6.32
C ALA A 40 7.33 3.69 -4.99
N ILE A 41 6.40 3.90 -4.04
CA ILE A 41 6.73 4.41 -2.72
C ILE A 41 7.60 3.40 -1.96
N SER A 42 7.24 2.13 -1.96
CA SER A 42 8.02 1.02 -1.40
C SER A 42 9.49 1.06 -1.81
N LYS A 43 9.74 1.14 -3.13
CA LYS A 43 11.10 1.23 -3.67
C LYS A 43 11.82 2.49 -3.23
N TYR A 44 11.12 3.61 -3.15
CA TYR A 44 11.69 4.89 -2.71
C TYR A 44 12.11 4.86 -1.24
N VAL A 45 11.28 4.28 -0.36
CA VAL A 45 11.59 4.17 1.08
C VAL A 45 12.50 2.99 1.42
N GLY A 46 12.81 2.13 0.44
CA GLY A 46 13.70 0.97 0.60
C GLY A 46 13.05 -0.21 1.33
N PHE A 47 11.72 -0.30 1.33
CA PHE A 47 11.00 -1.38 2.00
C PHE A 47 11.00 -2.67 1.18
N SER A 48 11.10 -3.79 1.87
CA SER A 48 10.74 -5.09 1.30
C SER A 48 9.25 -5.13 0.93
N LEU A 49 8.84 -6.12 0.12
CA LEU A 49 7.44 -6.30 -0.23
C LEU A 49 6.57 -6.51 1.03
N GLU A 50 7.08 -7.24 2.02
CA GLU A 50 6.39 -7.51 3.29
C GLU A 50 6.21 -6.22 4.11
N GLU A 51 7.28 -5.43 4.28
CA GLU A 51 7.21 -4.13 4.96
C GLU A 51 6.31 -3.12 4.23
N THR A 52 6.29 -3.19 2.89
CA THR A 52 5.37 -2.40 2.07
C THR A 52 3.93 -2.78 2.35
N MET A 53 3.68 -4.09 2.50
CA MET A 53 2.35 -4.56 2.80
C MET A 53 1.91 -4.12 4.20
N ASP A 54 2.77 -4.26 5.19
CA ASP A 54 2.47 -3.84 6.56
C ASP A 54 2.32 -2.31 6.69
N TYR A 55 3.08 -1.53 5.91
CA TYR A 55 3.00 -0.07 5.93
C TYR A 55 1.72 0.47 5.27
N PHE A 56 1.45 0.08 4.03
CA PHE A 56 0.32 0.60 3.27
C PHE A 56 -0.99 -0.09 3.58
N PHE A 57 -0.90 -1.27 4.18
CA PHE A 57 -2.03 -2.07 4.49
C PHE A 57 -1.95 -2.59 5.93
N ALA A 58 -1.71 -1.73 6.91
CA ALA A 58 -1.79 -2.13 8.32
C ALA A 58 -3.19 -2.67 8.69
N ASP A 59 -4.26 -2.14 8.07
CA ASP A 59 -5.63 -2.68 8.11
C ASP A 59 -5.90 -3.76 7.03
N PHE A 60 -4.88 -4.24 6.31
CA PHE A 60 -5.06 -5.36 5.37
C PHE A 60 -5.48 -6.61 6.09
N ASP A 61 -5.39 -6.78 7.41
CA ASP A 61 -5.69 -8.08 7.99
C ASP A 61 -7.12 -8.56 7.62
N ALA A 62 -8.09 -7.63 7.61
CA ALA A 62 -9.45 -7.88 7.13
C ALA A 62 -9.54 -8.06 5.59
N LYS A 63 -8.74 -7.33 4.81
CA LYS A 63 -8.75 -7.42 3.33
C LYS A 63 -7.93 -8.60 2.80
N ARG A 64 -6.84 -9.00 3.46
CA ARG A 64 -5.94 -10.13 3.22
C ARG A 64 -6.66 -11.43 3.55
N TYR A 65 -7.43 -11.47 4.63
CA TYR A 65 -8.33 -12.60 4.89
C TYR A 65 -9.34 -12.79 3.74
N ASN A 66 -9.98 -11.71 3.30
CA ASN A 66 -10.95 -11.74 2.19
C ASN A 66 -10.29 -12.05 0.83
N LEU A 67 -9.11 -11.50 0.56
CA LEU A 67 -8.36 -11.71 -0.68
C LEU A 67 -7.78 -13.13 -0.75
N SER A 68 -7.18 -13.64 0.34
CA SER A 68 -6.75 -15.03 0.46
C SER A 68 -7.92 -16.00 0.31
N ARG A 69 -9.07 -15.74 0.94
CA ARG A 69 -10.29 -16.54 0.75
C ARG A 69 -10.79 -16.51 -0.69
N LYS A 70 -10.72 -15.36 -1.36
CA LYS A 70 -11.09 -15.21 -2.78
C LYS A 70 -10.16 -16.02 -3.68
N ILE A 71 -8.85 -15.95 -3.46
CA ILE A 71 -7.82 -16.71 -4.18
C ILE A 71 -7.99 -18.23 -3.96
N ILE A 72 -8.20 -18.69 -2.72
CA ILE A 72 -8.44 -20.12 -2.43
C ILE A 72 -9.74 -20.61 -3.07
N ARG A 73 -10.80 -19.79 -3.06
CA ARG A 73 -12.11 -20.14 -3.62
C ARG A 73 -12.10 -20.19 -5.15
N GLU A 74 -11.34 -19.32 -5.80
CA GLU A 74 -11.17 -19.35 -7.25
C GLU A 74 -10.16 -20.41 -7.69
N GLY A 75 -9.10 -20.66 -6.92
CA GLY A 75 -8.19 -21.79 -7.14
C GLY A 75 -8.88 -23.16 -7.04
N LYS A 76 -9.88 -23.31 -6.16
CA LYS A 76 -10.71 -24.52 -6.07
C LYS A 76 -11.74 -24.68 -7.20
N LYS A 77 -12.08 -23.62 -7.93
CA LYS A 77 -13.00 -23.71 -9.07
C LYS A 77 -12.31 -24.15 -10.36
N ASN A 78 -10.98 -24.03 -10.42
CA ASN A 78 -10.14 -24.43 -11.55
C ASN A 78 -9.39 -25.75 -11.28
N ALA A 79 -9.82 -26.54 -10.29
CA ALA A 79 -9.31 -27.87 -9.98
C ALA A 79 -10.40 -28.92 -10.20
#